data_AF-A0A8C7HH47-F1
#
_entry.id   AF-A0A8C7HH47-F1
#
_cell.length_a   1.000
_cell.length_b   1.000
_cell.length_c   1.000
_cell.angle_alpha   90.00
_cell.angle_beta   90.00
_cell.angle_gamma   90.00
#
_symmetry.space_group_name_H-M   'P 1'
#
loop_
_entity.id
_entity.type
_entity.pdbx_description
1 polymer ?
#
loop_
_entity_poly.entity_id
_entity_poly.type
_entity_poly.pdbx_seq_one_letter_code
_entity_poly.pdbx_strand_id
1 'polypeptide(L)'
;MAVNLTELSLPQLEGLKTKFEQEAEFLTSSIGQLKVVQMKYVEAKDSLSVLNKNNAGKELLVPLTSSMYIPGTLNDVEHVLVDVGTGYYVEKNVDGTKEFFKRKIEFLTKQIEKVQPALQEKHGMKQAVIEVMNIKIQQLQSQQASQLGTAEA
;
A
#
# COMPACT_ATOMS: atom_id res chain seq x y z
N MET A 1 15.01 -4.22 -23.78
CA MET A 1 16.16 -5.17 -23.74
C MET A 1 15.74 -6.32 -22.86
N ALA A 2 15.36 -7.45 -23.44
CA ALA A 2 15.04 -8.66 -22.68
C ALA A 2 16.35 -9.25 -22.14
N VAL A 3 16.51 -9.31 -20.83
CA VAL A 3 17.67 -9.94 -20.20
C VAL A 3 17.45 -11.45 -20.26
N ASN A 4 18.31 -12.19 -20.96
CA ASN A 4 18.27 -13.65 -20.97
C ASN A 4 18.69 -14.17 -19.60
N LEU A 5 17.71 -14.58 -18.79
CA LEU A 5 17.94 -15.07 -17.42
C LEU A 5 18.80 -16.35 -17.39
N THR A 6 18.75 -17.17 -18.43
CA THR A 6 19.46 -18.46 -18.54
C THR A 6 20.98 -18.30 -18.66
N GLU A 7 21.46 -17.19 -19.22
CA GLU A 7 22.88 -16.90 -19.44
C GLU A 7 23.58 -16.35 -18.19
N LEU A 8 22.82 -15.87 -17.19
CA LEU A 8 23.37 -15.27 -15.97
C LEU A 8 23.95 -16.30 -15.00
N SER A 9 25.03 -15.95 -14.30
CA SER A 9 25.62 -16.79 -13.25
C SER A 9 24.75 -16.81 -11.98
N LEU A 10 24.93 -17.82 -11.11
CA LEU A 10 24.19 -17.92 -9.84
C LEU A 10 24.32 -16.64 -8.97
N PRO A 11 25.52 -16.05 -8.77
CA PRO A 11 25.64 -14.80 -8.03
C PRO A 11 24.90 -13.62 -8.68
N GLN A 12 24.86 -13.56 -10.01
CA GLN A 12 24.12 -12.51 -10.73
C GLN A 12 22.60 -12.67 -10.56
N LEU A 13 22.10 -13.90 -10.58
CA LEU A 13 20.70 -14.20 -10.32
C LEU A 13 20.31 -13.86 -8.87
N GLU A 14 21.20 -14.09 -7.90
CA GLU A 14 20.96 -13.75 -6.49
C GLU A 14 20.90 -12.24 -6.26
N GLY A 15 21.80 -11.48 -6.89
CA GLY A 15 21.74 -10.02 -6.90
C GLY A 15 20.44 -9.50 -7.53
N LEU A 16 20.01 -10.10 -8.64
CA LEU A 16 18.77 -9.71 -9.33
C LEU A 16 17.52 -10.05 -8.51
N LYS A 17 17.49 -11.22 -7.85
CA LYS A 17 16.43 -11.60 -6.90
C LYS A 17 16.30 -10.55 -5.80
N THR A 18 17.41 -10.20 -5.17
CA THR A 18 17.44 -9.24 -4.05
C THR A 18 16.93 -7.87 -4.49
N LYS A 19 17.33 -7.42 -5.68
CA LYS A 19 16.83 -6.17 -6.26
C LYS A 19 15.31 -6.18 -6.45
N PHE A 20 14.76 -7.22 -7.08
CA PHE A 20 13.31 -7.31 -7.29
C PHE A 20 12.53 -7.47 -5.98
N GLU A 21 13.11 -8.12 -4.98
CA GLU A 21 12.56 -8.23 -3.63
C GLU A 21 12.44 -6.87 -2.94
N GLN A 22 13.49 -6.06 -2.96
CA GLN A 22 13.47 -4.69 -2.44
C GLN A 22 12.48 -3.79 -3.18
N GLU A 23 12.43 -3.87 -4.52
CA GLU A 23 11.47 -3.10 -5.32
C GLU A 23 10.02 -3.51 -5.00
N ALA A 24 9.73 -4.80 -4.86
CA ALA A 24 8.40 -5.29 -4.50
C ALA A 24 8.00 -4.87 -3.08
N GLU A 25 8.92 -4.90 -2.12
CA GLU A 25 8.68 -4.46 -0.75
C GLU A 25 8.37 -2.95 -0.70
N PHE A 26 9.14 -2.14 -1.43
CA PHE A 26 8.89 -0.71 -1.55
C PHE A 26 7.48 -0.40 -2.11
N LEU A 27 7.08 -1.07 -3.19
CA LEU A 27 5.75 -0.89 -3.79
C LEU A 27 4.64 -1.37 -2.86
N THR A 28 4.86 -2.48 -2.15
CA THR A 28 3.92 -3.02 -1.15
C THR A 28 3.71 -2.04 0.00
N SER A 29 4.80 -1.51 0.58
CA SER A 29 4.76 -0.51 1.64
C SER A 29 4.03 0.76 1.19
N SER A 30 4.32 1.23 -0.03
CA SER A 30 3.67 2.40 -0.63
C SER A 30 2.16 2.21 -0.77
N ILE A 31 1.71 1.06 -1.29
CA ILE A 31 0.28 0.72 -1.37
C ILE A 31 -0.35 0.66 0.02
N GLY A 32 0.35 0.07 1.00
CA GLY A 32 -0.11 0.00 2.39
C GLY A 32 -0.36 1.39 2.98
N GLN A 33 0.58 2.32 2.80
CA GLN A 33 0.44 3.71 3.27
C GLN A 33 -0.74 4.42 2.60
N LEU A 34 -0.90 4.27 1.28
CA LEU A 34 -2.03 4.87 0.55
C LEU A 34 -3.38 4.32 1.05
N LYS A 35 -3.46 3.02 1.35
CA LYS A 35 -4.67 2.41 1.94
C LYS A 35 -4.98 2.96 3.33
N VAL A 36 -3.98 3.18 4.18
CA VAL A 36 -4.20 3.80 5.50
C VAL A 36 -4.83 5.18 5.36
N VAL A 37 -4.33 6.01 4.44
CA VAL A 37 -4.90 7.34 4.18
C VAL A 37 -6.31 7.25 3.60
N GLN A 38 -6.55 6.30 2.67
CA GLN A 38 -7.87 6.06 2.10
C GLN A 38 -8.89 5.68 3.19
N MET A 39 -8.53 4.80 4.12
CA MET A 39 -9.39 4.41 5.24
C MET A 39 -9.73 5.61 6.13
N LYS A 40 -8.76 6.49 6.43
CA LYS A 40 -9.03 7.73 7.18
C LYS A 40 -10.04 8.65 6.49
N TYR A 41 -9.98 8.76 5.16
CA TYR A 41 -10.99 9.54 4.42
C TYR A 41 -12.37 8.90 4.40
N VAL A 42 -12.44 7.56 4.36
CA VAL A 42 -13.71 6.83 4.49
C VAL A 42 -14.31 7.08 5.88
N GLU A 43 -13.53 6.87 6.94
CA GLU A 43 -13.94 7.10 8.32
C GLU A 43 -14.39 8.56 8.57
N ALA A 44 -13.65 9.53 8.05
CA ALA A 44 -14.02 10.94 8.13
C ALA A 44 -15.35 11.23 7.42
N LYS A 45 -15.53 10.70 6.20
CA LYS A 45 -16.78 10.83 5.44
C LYS A 45 -17.96 10.18 6.18
N ASP A 46 -17.76 9.01 6.77
CA ASP A 46 -18.80 8.30 7.50
C ASP A 46 -19.16 9.05 8.79
N SER A 47 -18.17 9.62 9.47
CA SER A 47 -18.37 10.50 10.65
C SER A 47 -19.24 11.72 10.33
N LEU A 48 -19.11 12.29 9.13
CA LEU A 48 -19.98 13.39 8.67
C LEU A 48 -21.44 12.97 8.49
N SER A 49 -21.74 11.68 8.38
CA SER A 49 -23.12 11.20 8.30
C SER A 49 -23.82 11.22 9.65
N VAL A 50 -23.04 11.23 10.74
CA VAL A 50 -23.56 11.38 12.10
C VAL A 50 -24.07 12.81 12.29
N LEU A 51 -23.40 13.83 11.72
CA LEU A 51 -23.83 15.23 11.78
C LEU A 51 -25.15 15.45 11.03
N ASN A 52 -26.25 15.62 11.76
CA ASN A 52 -27.58 15.86 11.19
C ASN A 52 -28.46 16.65 12.18
N LYS A 53 -29.59 17.19 11.73
CA LYS A 53 -30.43 18.05 12.60
C LYS A 53 -30.92 17.38 13.88
N ASN A 54 -30.99 16.05 13.93
CA ASN A 54 -31.42 15.31 15.12
C ASN A 54 -30.33 15.20 16.19
N ASN A 55 -29.09 15.57 15.90
CA ASN A 55 -27.99 15.56 16.87
C ASN A 55 -27.45 16.93 17.24
N ALA A 56 -27.97 18.00 16.64
CA ALA A 56 -27.74 19.36 17.13
C ALA A 56 -28.18 19.48 18.60
N GLY A 57 -27.34 20.11 19.41
CA GLY A 57 -27.53 20.30 20.85
C GLY A 57 -27.25 19.07 21.73
N LYS A 58 -26.86 17.92 21.15
CA LYS A 58 -26.51 16.73 21.95
C LYS A 58 -25.09 16.83 22.52
N GLU A 59 -24.90 16.20 23.67
CA GLU A 59 -23.56 16.03 24.26
C GLU A 59 -22.76 14.98 23.48
N LEU A 60 -21.46 15.25 23.34
CA LEU A 60 -20.46 14.35 22.78
C LEU A 60 -19.17 14.41 23.59
N LEU A 61 -18.40 13.33 23.56
CA LEU A 61 -17.09 13.27 24.20
C LEU A 61 -16.01 13.61 23.18
N VAL A 62 -15.25 14.67 23.44
CA VAL A 62 -14.12 15.08 22.62
C VAL A 62 -12.83 14.58 23.27
N PRO A 63 -11.94 13.88 22.56
CA PRO A 63 -10.64 13.50 23.10
C PRO A 63 -9.78 14.76 23.31
N LEU A 64 -9.34 14.99 24.55
CA LEU A 64 -8.37 16.04 24.88
C LEU A 64 -6.93 15.51 24.76
N THR A 65 -6.71 14.26 25.17
CA THR A 65 -5.45 13.53 25.05
C THR A 65 -5.73 12.06 24.73
N SER A 66 -4.68 11.23 24.61
CA SER A 66 -4.81 9.80 24.31
C SER A 66 -5.65 9.00 25.32
N SER A 67 -5.81 9.50 26.54
CA SER A 67 -6.48 8.78 27.63
C SER A 67 -7.53 9.62 28.37
N MET A 68 -7.86 10.81 27.87
CA MET A 68 -8.80 11.73 28.52
C MET A 68 -9.79 12.31 27.53
N TYR A 69 -11.07 12.25 27.88
CA TYR A 69 -12.18 12.83 27.13
C TYR A 69 -12.88 13.89 27.95
N ILE A 70 -13.33 14.94 27.28
CA ILE A 70 -14.12 16.01 27.87
C ILE A 70 -15.53 16.04 27.25
N PRO A 71 -16.59 16.30 28.03
CA PRO A 71 -17.91 16.53 27.48
C PRO A 71 -17.95 17.86 26.73
N GLY A 72 -18.66 17.89 25.61
CA GLY A 72 -18.96 19.09 24.83
C GLY A 72 -20.31 18.96 24.13
N THR A 73 -20.86 20.08 23.65
CA THR A 73 -22.17 20.12 22.99
C THR A 73 -22.01 20.36 21.49
N LEU A 74 -22.69 19.58 20.66
CA LEU A 74 -22.66 19.72 19.21
C LEU A 74 -23.55 20.91 18.76
N ASN A 75 -22.95 22.04 18.41
CA ASN A 75 -23.73 23.24 18.06
C ASN A 75 -24.02 23.37 16.55
N ASP A 76 -23.00 23.24 15.71
CA ASP A 76 -23.13 23.32 14.24
C ASP A 76 -23.03 21.92 13.63
N VAL A 77 -24.03 21.57 12.82
CA VAL A 77 -24.13 20.30 12.08
C VAL A 77 -24.14 20.50 10.57
N GLU A 78 -24.07 21.75 10.10
CA GLU A 78 -24.11 22.13 8.69
C GLU A 78 -22.71 22.46 8.16
N HIS A 79 -21.81 22.98 9.01
CA HIS A 79 -20.44 23.34 8.63
C HIS A 79 -19.38 22.55 9.39
N VAL A 80 -18.27 22.28 8.70
CA VAL A 80 -17.10 21.59 9.24
C VAL A 80 -15.81 22.23 8.74
N LEU A 81 -14.77 22.15 9.57
CA LEU A 81 -13.44 22.60 9.22
C LEU A 81 -12.69 21.49 8.47
N VAL A 82 -12.20 21.80 7.27
CA VAL A 82 -11.53 20.83 6.39
C VAL A 82 -10.09 21.25 6.15
N ASP A 83 -9.15 20.37 6.44
CA ASP A 83 -7.74 20.53 6.05
C ASP A 83 -7.60 20.33 4.53
N VAL A 84 -7.10 21.37 3.85
CA VAL A 84 -6.86 21.35 2.39
C VAL A 84 -5.37 21.17 2.05
N GLY A 85 -4.50 21.10 3.05
CA GLY A 85 -3.06 20.93 2.94
C GLY A 85 -2.27 22.19 3.28
N THR A 86 -0.94 22.05 3.39
CA THR A 86 0.01 23.15 3.70
C THR A 86 -0.30 23.95 4.98
N GLY A 87 -1.06 23.36 5.91
CA GLY A 87 -1.48 24.01 7.16
C GLY A 87 -2.69 24.92 7.02
N TYR A 88 -3.42 24.87 5.90
CA TYR A 88 -4.63 25.67 5.70
C TYR A 88 -5.89 24.85 5.97
N TYR A 89 -6.81 25.49 6.69
CA TYR A 89 -8.12 24.96 7.00
C TYR A 89 -9.19 25.86 6.40
N VAL A 90 -10.21 25.24 5.82
CA VAL A 90 -11.33 25.95 5.18
C VAL A 90 -12.63 25.41 5.76
N GLU A 91 -13.51 26.31 6.16
CA GLU A 91 -14.87 25.97 6.56
C GLU A 91 -15.69 25.61 5.32
N LYS A 92 -16.36 24.46 5.36
CA LYS A 92 -17.19 23.95 4.26
C LYS A 92 -18.47 23.35 4.82
N ASN A 93 -19.51 23.34 3.99
CA ASN A 93 -20.72 22.60 4.32
C ASN A 93 -20.45 21.09 4.35
N VAL A 94 -21.25 20.36 5.12
CA VAL A 94 -21.15 18.90 5.29
C VAL A 94 -21.25 18.18 3.93
N ASP A 95 -22.20 18.55 3.08
CA ASP A 95 -22.41 17.89 1.79
C ASP A 95 -21.24 18.10 0.82
N GLY A 96 -20.72 19.33 0.73
CA GLY A 96 -19.53 19.62 -0.09
C GLY A 96 -18.28 18.93 0.45
N THR A 97 -18.22 18.69 1.76
CA THR A 97 -17.13 17.93 2.39
C THR A 97 -17.22 16.44 2.10
N LYS A 98 -18.44 15.85 2.10
CA LYS A 98 -18.65 14.46 1.67
C LYS A 98 -18.18 14.24 0.24
N GLU A 99 -18.51 15.15 -0.68
CA GLU A 99 -18.03 15.11 -2.07
C GLU A 99 -16.52 15.35 -2.18
N PHE A 100 -15.93 16.19 -1.32
CA PHE A 100 -14.49 16.35 -1.23
C PHE A 100 -13.79 15.03 -0.84
N PHE A 101 -14.24 14.37 0.23
CA PHE A 101 -13.66 13.09 0.64
C PHE A 101 -13.89 11.99 -0.39
N LYS A 102 -15.07 11.93 -1.02
CA LYS A 102 -15.34 11.00 -2.11
C LYS A 102 -14.33 11.13 -3.24
N ARG A 103 -14.06 12.36 -3.71
CA ARG A 103 -13.03 12.62 -4.74
C ARG A 103 -11.63 12.22 -4.29
N LYS A 104 -11.27 12.45 -3.02
CA LYS A 104 -9.97 12.05 -2.46
C LYS A 104 -9.83 10.53 -2.38
N ILE A 105 -10.88 9.82 -1.98
CA ILE A 105 -10.93 8.36 -1.96
C ILE A 105 -10.75 7.81 -3.38
N GLU A 106 -11.51 8.31 -4.36
CA GLU A 106 -11.40 7.91 -5.76
C GLU A 106 -10.01 8.18 -6.34
N PHE A 107 -9.41 9.33 -6.00
CA PHE A 107 -8.05 9.65 -6.39
C PHE A 107 -7.06 8.63 -5.85
N LEU A 108 -7.13 8.31 -4.55
CA LEU A 108 -6.24 7.31 -3.93
C LEU A 108 -6.47 5.91 -4.50
N THR A 109 -7.71 5.50 -4.75
CA THR A 109 -8.03 4.23 -5.41
C THR A 109 -7.31 4.14 -6.76
N LYS A 110 -7.41 5.17 -7.59
CA LYS A 110 -6.74 5.21 -8.90
C LYS A 110 -5.22 5.18 -8.78
N GLN A 111 -4.64 5.79 -7.76
CA GLN A 111 -3.19 5.70 -7.53
C GLN A 111 -2.76 4.29 -7.12
N ILE A 112 -3.52 3.63 -6.25
CA ILE A 112 -3.27 2.23 -5.86
C ILE A 112 -3.38 1.32 -7.08
N GLU A 113 -4.44 1.46 -7.88
CA GLU A 113 -4.67 0.68 -9.10
C GLU A 113 -3.54 0.84 -10.13
N LYS A 114 -2.91 2.02 -10.23
CA LYS A 114 -1.76 2.24 -11.13
C LYS A 114 -0.50 1.50 -10.68
N VAL A 115 -0.31 1.34 -9.38
CA VAL A 115 0.91 0.73 -8.81
C VAL A 115 0.79 -0.79 -8.72
N GLN A 116 -0.43 -1.31 -8.59
CA GLN A 116 -0.69 -2.73 -8.40
C GLN A 116 -0.19 -3.64 -9.55
N PRO A 117 -0.32 -3.28 -10.84
CA PRO A 117 0.27 -4.05 -11.93
C PRO A 117 1.80 -4.09 -11.87
N ALA A 118 2.44 -2.97 -11.54
CA ALA A 118 3.89 -2.90 -11.39
C ALA A 118 4.37 -3.84 -10.25
N LEU A 119 3.63 -3.90 -9.14
CA LEU A 119 3.93 -4.85 -8.07
C LEU A 119 3.79 -6.31 -8.53
N GLN A 120 2.72 -6.64 -9.24
CA GLN A 120 2.51 -7.98 -9.80
C GLN A 120 3.63 -8.37 -10.79
N GLU A 121 4.03 -7.44 -11.65
CA GLU A 121 5.16 -7.62 -12.57
C GLU A 121 6.45 -7.93 -11.79
N LYS A 122 6.77 -7.16 -10.74
CA LYS A 122 7.96 -7.40 -9.91
C LYS A 122 7.95 -8.74 -9.21
N HIS A 123 6.79 -9.18 -8.71
CA HIS A 123 6.64 -10.54 -8.16
C HIS A 123 6.86 -11.61 -9.23
N GLY A 124 6.29 -11.44 -10.43
CA GLY A 124 6.50 -12.36 -11.55
C GLY A 124 7.96 -12.44 -11.99
N MET A 125 8.64 -11.29 -12.10
CA MET A 125 10.08 -11.24 -12.41
C MET A 125 10.92 -11.93 -11.33
N LYS A 126 10.64 -11.69 -10.05
CA LYS A 126 11.32 -12.39 -8.94
C LYS A 126 11.12 -13.90 -9.04
N GLN A 127 9.90 -14.35 -9.31
CA GLN A 127 9.57 -15.77 -9.43
C GLN A 127 10.32 -16.43 -10.60
N ALA A 128 10.36 -15.78 -11.76
CA ALA A 128 11.12 -16.26 -12.91
C ALA A 128 12.63 -16.39 -12.62
N VAL A 129 13.22 -15.44 -11.87
CA VAL A 129 14.63 -15.54 -11.43
C VAL A 129 14.85 -16.75 -10.52
N ILE A 130 13.93 -17.00 -9.57
CA ILE A 130 14.02 -18.14 -8.65
C ILE A 130 13.93 -19.46 -9.41
N GLU A 131 13.03 -19.57 -10.39
CA GLU A 131 12.88 -20.77 -11.22
C GLU A 131 14.15 -21.07 -12.01
N VAL A 132 14.74 -20.07 -12.66
CA VAL A 132 15.99 -20.22 -13.41
C VAL A 132 17.16 -20.59 -12.48
N MET A 133 17.21 -20.00 -11.27
CA MET A 133 18.20 -20.35 -10.26
C MET A 133 18.09 -21.83 -9.85
N ASN A 134 16.87 -22.32 -9.60
CA ASN A 134 16.62 -23.72 -9.25
C ASN A 134 17.02 -24.70 -10.36
N ILE A 135 16.69 -24.39 -11.62
CA ILE A 135 17.09 -25.19 -12.79
C ILE A 135 18.62 -25.29 -12.85
N LYS A 136 19.32 -24.17 -12.65
CA LYS A 136 20.79 -24.12 -12.74
C LYS A 136 21.46 -24.88 -11.59
N ILE A 137 20.89 -24.83 -10.38
CA ILE A 137 21.34 -25.65 -9.24
C ILE A 137 21.15 -27.14 -9.53
N GLN A 138 20.00 -27.56 -10.06
CA GLN A 138 19.76 -28.96 -10.43
C GLN A 138 20.72 -29.46 -11.52
N GLN A 139 21.02 -28.63 -12.52
CA GLN A 139 22.00 -28.97 -13.57
C GLN A 139 23.42 -29.14 -13.01
N LEU A 140 23.84 -28.30 -12.06
CA LEU A 140 25.15 -28.44 -11.41
C LEU A 140 25.23 -29.71 -10.56
N GLN A 141 24.15 -30.05 -9.84
CA GLN A 141 24.07 -31.28 -9.04
C GLN A 141 24.13 -32.55 -9.91
N SER A 142 23.42 -32.58 -11.04
CA SER A 142 23.45 -33.74 -11.95
C SER A 142 24.79 -33.91 -12.68
N GLN A 143 25.48 -32.82 -13.00
CA GLN A 143 26.84 -32.87 -13.55
C GLN A 143 27.87 -33.36 -12.54
N GLN A 144 27.79 -32.96 -11.26
CA GLN A 144 28.66 -33.49 -10.22
C GLN A 144 28.43 -34.99 -9.96
N ALA A 145 27.17 -35.43 -9.92
CA ALA A 145 26.85 -36.85 -9.74
C ALA A 145 27.36 -37.73 -10.90
N SER A 146 27.39 -37.19 -12.12
CA SER A 146 27.89 -37.90 -13.32
C SER A 146 29.42 -38.03 -13.35
N GLN A 147 30.16 -37.05 -12.80
CA GLN A 147 31.63 -37.10 -12.73
C GLN A 147 32.16 -38.02 -11.63
N LEU A 148 31.44 -38.17 -10.52
CA LEU A 148 31.79 -39.12 -9.46
C LEU A 148 31.59 -40.58 -9.91
N GLY A 149 30.55 -40.87 -10.71
CA GLY A 149 30.30 -42.23 -11.23
C GLY A 149 31.31 -42.71 -12.29
N THR A 150 32.07 -41.83 -12.92
CA THR A 150 33.12 -42.20 -13.89
C THR A 150 34.53 -42.34 -13.29
N ALA A 151 34.72 -41.93 -12.03
CA ALA A 151 36.01 -42.03 -11.35
C ALA A 151 36.19 -43.35 -10.56
N GLU A 152 35.13 -44.13 -10.38
CA GLU A 152 35.13 -45.44 -9.69
C GLU A 152 35.07 -46.66 -10.64
N ALA A 153 35.28 -46.46 -11.96
CA ALA A 153 35.32 -47.53 -12.97
C ALA A 153 36.71 -47.70 -13.61
#